data_AF-A0A815X7P0-F1
#
_entry.id   AF-A0A815X7P0-F1
#
_cell.length_a   1.000
_cell.length_b   1.000
_cell.length_c   1.000
_cell.angle_alpha   90.00
_cell.angle_beta   90.00
_cell.angle_gamma   90.00
#
_symmetry.space_group_name_H-M   'P 1'
#
loop_
_entity.id
_entity.type
_entity.pdbx_description
1 polymer ?
#
loop_
_entity_poly.entity_id
_entity_poly.type
_entity_poly.pdbx_seq_one_letter_code
_entity_poly.pdbx_strand_id
1 'polypeptide(L)'
;DEGVRIYILLFKEFPYSLSIDSLYTKRAFQAKKRNNIKVIRHPEHNTISGKSLLWAHHEKFVVIDQKIAFVAGIDLCYGRWDDDHMRYTKV
;
A
#
# COMPACT_ATOMS: atom_id res chain seq x y z
N ASP A 1 10.71 -0.40 -20.12
CA ASP A 1 11.08 -1.08 -18.86
C ASP A 1 12.60 -1.09 -18.77
N GLU A 2 13.17 -0.61 -17.66
CA GLU A 2 14.62 -0.43 -17.47
C GLU A 2 15.24 -1.47 -16.53
N GLY A 3 14.53 -2.56 -16.24
CA GLY A 3 15.03 -3.66 -15.41
C GLY A 3 14.92 -3.44 -13.88
N VAL A 4 14.42 -2.29 -13.42
CA VAL A 4 14.23 -2.00 -11.98
C VAL A 4 13.25 -3.02 -11.36
N ARG A 5 13.64 -3.66 -10.25
CA ARG A 5 12.77 -4.60 -9.52
C ARG A 5 11.95 -3.85 -8.47
N ILE A 6 10.63 -3.99 -8.52
CA ILE A 6 9.67 -3.30 -7.66
C ILE A 6 8.96 -4.32 -6.79
N TYR A 7 9.06 -4.16 -5.47
CA TYR A 7 8.42 -5.02 -4.48
C TYR A 7 7.48 -4.17 -3.62
N ILE A 8 6.23 -4.60 -3.50
CA ILE A 8 5.18 -3.86 -2.79
C ILE A 8 4.55 -4.79 -1.75
N LEU A 9 4.56 -4.36 -0.49
CA LEU A 9 3.79 -4.95 0.59
C LEU A 9 2.60 -4.04 0.89
N LEU A 10 1.39 -4.60 0.86
CA LEU A 10 0.17 -3.92 1.24
C LEU A 10 -0.42 -4.57 2.48
N PHE A 11 -1.00 -3.75 3.36
CA PHE A 11 -1.91 -4.25 4.37
C PHE A 11 -3.12 -4.90 3.66
N LYS A 12 -3.43 -6.14 4.06
CA LYS A 12 -4.63 -6.86 3.65
C LYS A 12 -5.73 -6.53 4.65
N GLU A 13 -6.69 -5.74 4.21
CA GLU A 13 -7.88 -5.41 4.96
C GLU A 13 -8.87 -6.57 5.05
N PHE A 14 -9.69 -6.52 6.09
CA PHE A 14 -10.94 -7.28 6.12
C PHE A 14 -11.96 -6.59 5.19
N PRO A 15 -12.41 -7.21 4.10
CA PRO A 15 -13.12 -6.53 2.99
C PRO A 15 -14.40 -5.79 3.37
N TYR A 16 -15.04 -6.17 4.49
CA TYR A 16 -16.27 -5.55 4.96
C TYR A 16 -16.06 -4.44 6.00
N SER A 17 -14.84 -4.30 6.52
CA SER A 17 -14.54 -3.34 7.59
C SER A 17 -13.82 -2.10 7.09
N LEU A 18 -13.12 -2.16 5.96
CA LEU A 18 -12.30 -1.06 5.44
C LEU A 18 -12.42 -0.95 3.92
N SER A 19 -12.40 0.28 3.41
CA SER A 19 -12.58 0.61 1.99
C SER A 19 -11.28 0.84 1.22
N ILE A 20 -10.15 0.29 1.68
CA ILE A 20 -8.83 0.53 1.05
C ILE A 20 -8.57 -0.32 -0.21
N ASP A 21 -9.35 -1.39 -0.41
CA ASP A 21 -9.31 -2.31 -1.56
C ASP A 21 -7.89 -2.69 -2.02
N SER A 22 -7.13 -3.35 -1.14
CA SER A 22 -5.78 -3.82 -1.47
C SER A 22 -5.80 -4.85 -2.59
N LEU A 23 -6.92 -5.56 -2.78
CA LEU A 23 -7.10 -6.55 -3.84
C LEU A 23 -7.10 -5.88 -5.21
N TYR A 24 -7.84 -4.78 -5.37
CA TYR A 24 -7.83 -3.99 -6.58
C TYR A 24 -6.42 -3.51 -6.91
N THR A 25 -5.70 -2.92 -5.95
CA THR A 25 -4.32 -2.45 -6.17
C THR A 25 -3.41 -3.59 -6.66
N LYS A 26 -3.46 -4.75 -5.99
CA LYS A 26 -2.69 -5.93 -6.43
C LYS A 26 -3.04 -6.33 -7.88
N ARG A 27 -4.33 -6.43 -8.20
CA ARG A 27 -4.81 -6.79 -9.55
C ARG A 27 -4.40 -5.77 -10.60
N ALA A 28 -4.47 -4.47 -10.28
CA ALA A 28 -4.09 -3.40 -11.17
C ALA A 28 -2.61 -3.48 -11.57
N PHE A 29 -1.71 -3.78 -10.62
CA PHE A 29 -0.30 -4.01 -10.94
C PHE A 29 -0.08 -5.31 -11.75
N GLN A 30 -0.76 -6.40 -11.39
CA GLN A 30 -0.65 -7.67 -12.12
C GLN A 30 -1.18 -7.57 -13.56
N ALA A 31 -2.23 -6.78 -13.80
CA ALA A 31 -2.81 -6.55 -15.13
C ALA A 31 -1.83 -5.86 -16.10
N LYS A 32 -0.81 -5.15 -15.59
CA LYS A 32 0.26 -4.57 -16.42
C LYS A 32 1.18 -5.63 -17.04
N LYS A 33 1.06 -6.91 -16.64
CA LYS A 33 1.85 -8.05 -17.16
C LYS A 33 3.37 -7.82 -17.15
N ARG A 34 3.86 -7.07 -16.16
CA ARG A 34 5.28 -6.81 -15.96
C ARG A 34 5.88 -7.83 -14.99
N ASN A 35 6.99 -8.45 -15.37
CA ASN A 35 7.67 -9.48 -14.58
C ASN A 35 8.52 -8.91 -13.43
N ASN A 36 8.84 -7.62 -13.48
CA ASN A 36 9.68 -6.92 -12.50
C ASN A 36 8.89 -6.32 -11.33
N ILE A 37 7.55 -6.43 -11.31
CA ILE A 37 6.69 -5.92 -10.23
C ILE A 37 6.10 -7.10 -9.45
N LYS A 38 6.33 -7.13 -8.13
CA LYS A 38 5.76 -8.14 -7.22
C LYS A 38 4.97 -7.45 -6.11
N VAL A 39 3.71 -7.88 -5.93
CA VAL A 39 2.82 -7.33 -4.91
C VAL A 39 2.33 -8.44 -3.98
N ILE A 40 2.54 -8.26 -2.69
CA ILE A 40 2.05 -9.14 -1.63
C ILE A 40 1.06 -8.39 -0.74
N ARG A 41 0.15 -9.15 -0.12
CA ARG A 41 -0.85 -8.62 0.83
C ARG A 41 -0.80 -9.48 2.08
N HIS A 42 -0.79 -8.87 3.25
CA HIS A 42 -0.70 -9.55 4.55
C HIS A 42 -1.38 -8.68 5.63
N PRO A 43 -1.96 -9.23 6.72
CA PRO A 43 -2.03 -10.64 7.09
C PRO A 43 -3.07 -11.47 6.35
N GLU A 44 -2.88 -12.79 6.34
CA GLU A 44 -4.01 -13.69 6.11
C GLU A 44 -4.89 -13.70 7.37
N HIS A 45 -6.19 -13.49 7.18
CA HIS A 45 -7.14 -13.48 8.28
C HIS A 45 -7.52 -14.92 8.62
N ASN A 46 -6.86 -15.49 9.64
CA ASN A 46 -7.28 -16.77 10.20
C ASN A 46 -8.39 -16.51 11.22
N THR A 47 -9.61 -16.89 10.87
CA THR A 47 -10.82 -16.70 11.69
C THR A 47 -10.81 -17.52 12.97
N ILE A 48 -9.94 -18.53 13.09
CA ILE A 48 -9.89 -19.46 14.23
C ILE A 48 -9.19 -18.83 15.44
N SER A 49 -8.18 -17.98 15.23
CA SER A 49 -7.38 -17.40 16.32
C SER A 49 -7.71 -15.94 16.63
N GLY A 50 -8.46 -15.24 15.77
CA GLY A 50 -8.87 -13.84 15.95
C GLY A 50 -7.74 -12.81 15.96
N LYS A 51 -6.47 -13.25 16.04
CA LYS A 51 -5.30 -12.40 16.28
C LYS A 51 -4.99 -11.44 15.13
N SER A 52 -5.35 -11.74 13.88
CA SER A 52 -5.04 -10.85 12.74
C SER A 52 -6.22 -9.99 12.27
N LEU A 53 -7.31 -9.90 13.04
CA LEU A 53 -8.46 -9.06 12.69
C LEU A 53 -8.31 -7.60 13.15
N LEU A 54 -7.52 -7.35 14.20
CA LEU A 54 -7.47 -6.04 14.86
C LEU A 54 -6.20 -5.24 14.58
N TRP A 55 -5.19 -5.84 13.96
CA TRP A 55 -3.89 -5.22 13.73
C TRP A 55 -3.60 -5.06 12.24
N ALA A 56 -2.83 -4.02 11.91
CA ALA A 56 -2.46 -3.67 10.55
C ALA A 56 -0.95 -3.44 10.41
N HIS A 57 -0.45 -3.65 9.19
CA HIS A 57 0.84 -3.08 8.76
C HIS A 57 0.59 -1.60 8.50
N HIS A 58 0.95 -0.76 9.47
CA HIS A 58 0.67 0.68 9.44
C HIS A 58 1.92 1.52 9.11
N GLU A 59 3.05 0.86 8.89
CA GLU A 59 4.28 1.48 8.42
C GLU A 59 4.14 1.98 6.98
N LYS A 60 4.80 3.10 6.69
CA LYS A 60 4.74 3.76 5.38
C LYS A 60 6.16 4.13 5.01
N PHE A 61 6.71 3.41 4.04
CA PHE A 61 8.08 3.61 3.64
C PHE A 61 8.32 3.25 2.18
N VAL A 62 9.34 3.87 1.59
CA VAL A 62 9.85 3.57 0.26
C VAL A 62 11.36 3.47 0.34
N VAL A 63 11.93 2.36 -0.15
CA VAL A 63 13.38 2.14 -0.19
C VAL A 63 13.85 2.02 -1.63
N ILE A 64 14.84 2.82 -2.01
CA ILE A 64 15.44 2.86 -3.34
C ILE A 64 16.88 2.33 -3.23
N ASP A 65 17.19 1.30 -4.00
CA ASP A 65 18.50 0.64 -4.08
C ASP A 65 19.12 0.22 -2.74
N GLN A 66 18.30 0.13 -1.68
CA GLN A 66 18.75 -0.04 -0.29
C GLN A 66 19.73 1.04 0.19
N LYS A 67 19.72 2.22 -0.45
CA LYS A 67 20.59 3.36 -0.12
C LYS A 67 19.82 4.56 0.41
N ILE A 68 18.59 4.75 -0.08
CA ILE A 68 17.73 5.87 0.30
C ILE A 68 16.41 5.29 0.79
N ALA A 69 15.98 5.73 1.97
CA ALA A 69 14.71 5.33 2.56
C ALA A 69 13.91 6.57 2.96
N PHE A 70 12.63 6.57 2.60
CA PHE A 70 11.63 7.50 3.10
C PHE A 70 10.79 6.76 4.13
N VAL A 71 10.61 7.31 5.33
CA VAL A 71 9.76 6.76 6.39
C VAL A 71 8.93 7.90 6.96
N ALA A 72 7.60 7.78 6.93
CA ALA A 72 6.71 8.89 7.31
C ALA A 72 5.31 8.43 7.72
N GLY A 73 4.42 9.40 8.01
CA GLY A 73 2.99 9.18 8.20
C GLY A 73 2.14 9.25 6.92
N ILE A 74 2.77 9.46 5.75
CA ILE A 74 2.08 9.75 4.48
C ILE A 74 2.06 8.51 3.59
N ASP A 75 0.87 8.01 3.28
CA ASP A 75 0.67 6.92 2.32
C ASP A 75 0.70 7.43 0.87
N LEU A 76 1.14 6.58 -0.06
CA LEU A 76 0.97 6.79 -1.51
C LEU A 76 -0.46 6.44 -1.95
N CYS A 77 -1.45 7.25 -1.54
CA CYS A 77 -2.84 7.05 -1.91
C CYS A 77 -3.66 8.36 -1.88
N TYR A 78 -4.95 8.26 -2.22
CA TYR A 78 -5.82 9.42 -2.36
C TYR A 78 -5.95 10.23 -1.05
N GLY A 79 -6.06 11.55 -1.23
CA GLY A 79 -6.30 12.50 -0.13
C GLY A 79 -5.07 12.85 0.71
N ARG A 80 -3.87 12.34 0.39
CA ARG A 80 -2.64 12.64 1.15
C ARG A 80 -1.85 13.85 0.64
N TRP A 81 -2.04 14.22 -0.62
CA TRP A 81 -1.36 15.38 -1.18
C TRP A 81 -2.06 16.66 -0.74
N ASP A 82 -1.28 17.57 -0.16
CA ASP A 82 -1.66 18.93 0.18
C ASP A 82 -0.38 19.80 0.18
N ASP A 83 -0.52 21.11 0.22
CA ASP A 83 0.57 22.06 0.45
C ASP A 83 0.32 22.84 1.75
N ASP A 84 1.23 23.71 2.15
CA ASP A 84 1.09 24.51 3.36
C ASP A 84 -0.12 25.45 3.38
N HIS A 85 -0.83 25.62 2.26
CA HIS A 85 -2.04 26.43 2.18
C HIS A 85 -3.31 25.67 2.61
N MET A 86 -3.27 24.34 2.74
CA MET A 86 -4.36 23.51 3.29
C MET A 86 -5.73 23.84 2.66
N ARG A 87 -5.81 23.80 1.32
CA ARG A 87 -6.96 24.37 0.59
C ARG A 87 -8.24 23.54 0.82
N TYR A 88 -9.30 24.22 1.24
CA TYR A 88 -10.62 23.60 1.44
C TYR A 88 -11.44 23.44 0.16
N THR A 89 -11.08 24.15 -0.91
CA THR A 89 -11.77 24.11 -2.20
C THR A 89 -10.79 23.74 -3.31
N LYS A 90 -11.29 22.99 -4.29
CA LYS A 90 -10.59 22.78 -5.56
C LYS A 90 -10.87 23.99 -6.44
N VAL A 91 -9.86 24.84 -6.63
CA VAL A 91 -9.82 25.87 -7.66
C VAL A 91 -9.33 25.29 -8.98
#